data_AF-A0A250JER9-F1
#
_entry.id   AF-A0A250JER9-F1
#
_cell.length_a   1.000
_cell.length_b   1.000
_cell.length_c   1.000
_cell.angle_alpha   90.00
_cell.angle_beta   90.00
_cell.angle_gamma   90.00
#
_symmetry.space_group_name_H-M   'P 1'
#
loop_
_entity.id
_entity.type
_entity.pdbx_description
1 polymer ?
#
loop_
_entity_poly.entity_id
_entity_poly.type
_entity_poly.pdbx_seq_one_letter_code
_entity_poly.pdbx_strand_id
1 'polypeptide(L)'
;MGEQTLGVLVGKTYDAPEVQEFVSQFGNVDVDEEIGAPESVYYTFEKAGVTVLTDVRTKRVTHIILEAPQGKRGYHGKLPFGLSFDSSKEQIRKALQREPDRTKPFFDAWEMGEYVFHVAYRAGAIKSFTFKAE
;
A
#
# COMPACT_ATOMS: atom_id res chain seq x y z
N MET A 1 -8.04 18.24 -2.11
CA MET A 1 -7.11 17.73 -1.09
C MET A 1 -5.86 17.25 -1.81
N GLY A 2 -4.72 17.85 -1.48
CA GLY A 2 -3.44 17.59 -2.15
C GLY A 2 -2.96 16.17 -1.92
N GLU A 3 -1.96 15.75 -2.70
CA GLU A 3 -1.28 14.45 -2.70
C GLU A 3 -0.75 14.05 -1.31
N GLN A 4 -1.65 13.63 -0.41
CA GLN A 4 -1.26 13.00 0.85
C GLN A 4 -0.62 11.66 0.49
N THR A 5 0.70 11.61 0.57
CA THR A 5 1.50 10.40 0.40
C THR A 5 0.94 9.31 1.31
N LEU A 6 0.37 8.24 0.77
CA LEU A 6 -0.30 7.18 1.54
C LEU A 6 0.53 6.62 2.71
N GLY A 7 1.86 6.73 2.64
CA GLY A 7 2.75 6.43 3.76
C GLY A 7 2.44 7.20 5.05
N VAL A 8 1.90 8.43 5.00
CA VAL A 8 1.54 9.20 6.20
C VAL A 8 0.34 8.65 6.96
N LEU A 9 -0.42 7.75 6.34
CA LEU A 9 -1.53 7.04 6.98
C LEU A 9 -1.03 5.84 7.79
N VAL A 10 0.17 5.32 7.46
CA VAL A 10 0.82 4.26 8.25
C VAL A 10 1.14 4.80 9.64
N GLY A 11 0.92 3.97 10.66
CA GLY A 11 1.05 4.35 12.06
C GLY A 11 -0.16 5.08 12.66
N LYS A 12 -1.06 5.67 11.85
CA LYS A 12 -2.33 6.21 12.34
C LYS A 12 -3.29 5.09 12.72
N THR A 13 -4.27 5.36 13.58
CA THR A 13 -5.35 4.41 13.87
C THR A 13 -6.32 4.31 12.69
N TYR A 14 -6.92 3.14 12.45
CA TYR A 14 -7.93 2.96 11.41
C TYR A 14 -9.07 3.99 11.52
N ASP A 15 -9.50 4.28 12.74
CA ASP A 15 -10.61 5.20 13.03
C ASP A 15 -10.22 6.69 12.87
N ALA A 16 -8.96 7.01 12.50
CA ALA A 16 -8.52 8.38 12.27
C ALA A 16 -9.24 8.99 11.05
N PRO A 17 -9.64 10.29 11.10
CA PRO A 17 -10.40 10.92 10.02
C PRO A 17 -9.78 10.78 8.64
N GLU A 18 -8.45 10.89 8.53
CA GLU A 18 -7.74 10.83 7.24
C GLU A 18 -7.68 9.40 6.69
N VAL A 19 -7.62 8.39 7.57
CA VAL A 19 -7.70 6.98 7.17
C VAL A 19 -9.11 6.65 6.71
N GLN A 20 -10.13 7.10 7.45
CA GLN A 20 -11.54 6.93 7.09
C GLN A 20 -11.90 7.64 5.78
N GLU A 21 -11.42 8.86 5.58
CA GLU A 21 -11.58 9.58 4.33
C GLU A 21 -10.98 8.79 3.16
N PHE A 22 -9.76 8.28 3.32
CA PHE A 22 -9.12 7.44 2.32
C PHE A 22 -9.94 6.18 2.00
N VAL A 23 -10.40 5.42 3.01
CA VAL A 23 -11.09 4.15 2.75
C VAL A 23 -12.54 4.30 2.30
N SER A 24 -13.21 5.39 2.67
CA SER A 24 -14.64 5.63 2.38
C SER A 24 -14.99 5.60 0.89
N GLN A 25 -14.02 5.87 0.01
CA GLN A 25 -14.21 5.92 -1.44
C GLN A 25 -14.28 4.53 -2.11
N PHE A 26 -13.90 3.45 -1.41
CA PHE A 26 -13.75 2.12 -2.01
C PHE A 26 -14.97 1.21 -1.85
N GLY A 27 -16.02 1.67 -1.17
CA GLY A 27 -17.27 0.95 -1.01
C GLY A 27 -17.20 -0.14 0.07
N ASN A 28 -17.71 -1.34 -0.24
CA ASN A 28 -17.81 -2.42 0.73
C ASN A 28 -16.43 -2.95 1.14
N VAL A 29 -16.23 -3.07 2.45
CA VAL A 29 -15.06 -3.66 3.07
C VAL A 29 -15.38 -5.07 3.54
N ASP A 30 -14.48 -6.00 3.28
CA ASP A 30 -14.43 -7.28 3.95
C ASP A 30 -13.42 -7.20 5.10
N VAL A 31 -13.81 -7.67 6.29
CA VAL A 31 -13.00 -7.57 7.50
C VAL A 31 -12.71 -8.97 8.03
N ASP A 32 -11.43 -9.34 8.05
CA ASP A 32 -10.97 -10.65 8.50
C ASP A 32 -9.88 -10.52 9.56
N GLU A 33 -9.97 -11.36 10.58
CA GLU A 33 -8.94 -11.60 11.59
C GLU A 33 -8.30 -12.96 11.25
N GLU A 34 -7.29 -12.94 10.38
CA GLU A 34 -6.72 -14.16 9.83
C GLU A 34 -6.01 -14.99 10.91
N ILE A 35 -6.32 -16.29 11.00
CA ILE A 35 -5.75 -17.24 11.98
C ILE A 35 -4.20 -17.28 11.91
N GLY A 36 -3.61 -16.94 10.77
CA GLY A 36 -2.15 -16.92 10.53
C GLY A 36 -1.44 -15.60 10.86
N ALA A 37 -2.18 -14.52 11.08
CA ALA A 37 -1.65 -13.22 11.49
C ALA A 37 -2.52 -12.68 12.64
N PRO A 38 -2.52 -13.35 13.82
CA PRO A 38 -3.46 -13.09 14.91
C PRO A 38 -3.31 -11.69 15.53
N GLU A 39 -2.25 -10.98 15.18
CA GLU A 39 -2.00 -9.60 15.62
C GLU A 39 -2.47 -8.57 14.59
N SER A 40 -3.12 -9.00 13.50
CA SER A 40 -3.56 -8.12 12.41
C SER A 40 -5.04 -8.26 12.07
N VAL A 41 -5.68 -7.13 11.81
CA VAL A 41 -7.01 -7.06 11.19
C VAL A 41 -6.85 -6.60 9.76
N TYR A 42 -7.46 -7.33 8.83
CA TYR A 42 -7.45 -7.03 7.40
C TYR A 42 -8.73 -6.31 7.01
N TYR A 43 -8.61 -5.14 6.40
CA TYR A 43 -9.71 -4.40 5.79
C TYR A 43 -9.50 -4.43 4.28
N THR A 44 -10.22 -5.33 3.60
CA THR A 44 -10.02 -5.62 2.18
C THR A 44 -11.15 -5.03 1.34
N PHE A 45 -10.79 -4.16 0.40
CA PHE A 45 -11.68 -3.59 -0.60
C PHE A 45 -11.42 -4.28 -1.94
N GLU A 46 -11.88 -5.53 -2.07
CA GLU A 46 -11.47 -6.44 -3.16
C GLU A 46 -11.60 -5.82 -4.57
N LYS A 47 -12.73 -5.17 -4.85
CA LYS A 47 -12.95 -4.56 -6.18
C LYS A 47 -12.00 -3.40 -6.46
N ALA A 48 -11.62 -2.66 -5.42
CA ALA A 48 -10.72 -1.51 -5.52
C ALA A 48 -9.24 -1.92 -5.44
N GLY A 49 -8.93 -3.18 -5.15
CA GLY A 49 -7.55 -3.65 -4.98
C GLY A 49 -6.80 -2.93 -3.87
N VAL A 50 -7.50 -2.60 -2.78
CA VAL A 50 -6.91 -1.95 -1.60
C VAL A 50 -7.06 -2.87 -0.40
N THR A 51 -5.98 -3.04 0.35
CA THR A 51 -6.01 -3.73 1.64
C THR A 51 -5.31 -2.85 2.67
N VAL A 52 -5.98 -2.60 3.80
CA VAL A 52 -5.39 -1.94 4.97
C VAL A 52 -5.25 -2.98 6.07
N LEU A 53 -4.03 -3.17 6.58
CA LEU A 53 -3.77 -4.03 7.73
C LEU A 53 -3.58 -3.15 8.95
N THR A 54 -4.15 -3.54 10.08
CA THR A 54 -3.96 -2.84 11.34
C THR A 54 -3.51 -3.79 12.43
N ASP A 55 -2.76 -3.30 13.41
CA ASP A 55 -2.51 -4.03 14.65
C ASP A 55 -3.83 -4.24 15.41
N VAL A 56 -4.14 -5.47 15.81
CA VAL A 56 -5.41 -5.82 16.46
C VAL A 56 -5.64 -5.10 17.80
N ARG A 57 -4.56 -4.77 18.53
CA ARG A 57 -4.63 -4.16 19.86
C ARG A 57 -4.71 -2.65 19.79
N THR A 58 -3.85 -2.02 18.99
CA THR A 58 -3.74 -0.57 18.89
C THR A 58 -4.55 0.01 17.75
N LYS A 59 -5.10 -0.83 16.86
CA LYS A 59 -5.77 -0.47 15.60
C LYS A 59 -4.91 0.39 14.68
N ARG A 60 -3.58 0.39 14.86
CA ARG A 60 -2.70 1.23 14.05
C ARG A 60 -2.49 0.58 12.70
N VAL A 61 -2.61 1.35 11.62
CA VAL A 61 -2.34 0.90 10.27
C VAL A 61 -0.88 0.48 10.18
N THR A 62 -0.65 -0.80 9.93
CA THR A 62 0.68 -1.38 9.72
C THR A 62 1.01 -1.47 8.24
N HIS A 63 0.00 -1.70 7.39
CA HIS A 63 0.19 -1.79 5.95
C HIS A 63 -0.96 -1.15 5.18
N ILE A 64 -0.63 -0.53 4.05
CA ILE A 64 -1.57 -0.19 2.98
C ILE A 64 -1.03 -0.83 1.70
N ILE A 65 -1.81 -1.70 1.10
CA ILE A 65 -1.45 -2.44 -0.12
C ILE A 65 -2.37 -1.99 -1.24
N LEU A 66 -1.77 -1.64 -2.38
CA LEU A 66 -2.45 -1.31 -3.63
C LEU A 66 -2.07 -2.36 -4.67
N GLU A 67 -3.04 -3.15 -5.10
CA GLU A 67 -2.82 -4.21 -6.10
C GLU A 67 -2.92 -3.67 -7.52
N ALA A 68 -2.05 -4.17 -8.40
CA ALA A 68 -2.07 -3.80 -9.81
C ALA A 68 -3.41 -4.18 -10.48
N PRO A 69 -3.94 -3.31 -11.37
CA PRO A 69 -5.13 -3.62 -12.14
C PRO A 69 -5.08 -4.94 -12.90
N GLN A 70 -6.17 -5.70 -12.80
CA GLN A 70 -6.46 -6.88 -13.61
C GLN A 70 -7.90 -6.80 -14.11
N GLY A 71 -8.08 -6.19 -15.29
CA GLY A 71 -9.40 -5.91 -15.85
C GLY A 71 -10.12 -4.81 -15.07
N LYS A 72 -11.22 -5.17 -14.40
CA LYS A 72 -12.03 -4.24 -13.58
C LYS A 72 -11.69 -4.30 -12.08
N ARG A 73 -10.71 -5.12 -11.69
CA ARG A 73 -10.24 -5.27 -10.31
C ARG A 73 -8.86 -4.63 -10.17
N GLY A 74 -8.47 -4.29 -8.95
CA GLY A 74 -7.19 -3.65 -8.67
C GLY A 74 -7.31 -2.14 -8.48
N TYR A 75 -6.22 -1.51 -8.07
CA TYR A 75 -6.21 -0.08 -7.77
C TYR A 75 -6.09 0.77 -9.03
N HIS A 76 -7.15 1.50 -9.34
CA HIS A 76 -7.21 2.44 -10.48
C HIS A 76 -7.06 3.91 -10.06
N GLY A 77 -6.83 4.18 -8.77
CA GLY A 77 -6.60 5.53 -8.27
C GLY A 77 -5.21 6.07 -8.64
N LYS A 78 -4.94 7.31 -8.23
CA LYS A 78 -3.62 7.92 -8.42
C LYS A 78 -2.61 7.27 -7.48
N LEU A 79 -1.48 6.83 -8.01
CA LEU A 79 -0.37 6.32 -7.22
C LEU A 79 0.54 7.45 -6.73
N PRO A 80 1.16 7.31 -5.54
CA PRO A 80 2.15 8.27 -5.06
C PRO A 80 3.36 8.42 -5.99
N PHE A 81 4.04 9.56 -5.90
CA PHE A 81 5.24 9.90 -6.67
C PHE A 81 5.04 9.95 -8.20
N GLY A 82 3.79 10.05 -8.66
CA GLY A 82 3.44 10.06 -10.09
C GLY A 82 3.69 8.72 -10.78
N LEU A 83 3.72 7.62 -10.01
CA LEU A 83 3.97 6.28 -10.54
C LEU A 83 2.76 5.70 -11.27
N SER A 84 3.02 4.66 -12.06
CA SER A 84 2.04 3.77 -12.66
C SER A 84 2.39 2.31 -12.35
N PHE A 85 1.42 1.40 -12.42
CA PHE A 85 1.70 -0.03 -12.42
C PHE A 85 2.47 -0.51 -13.67
N ASP A 86 2.50 0.32 -14.73
CA ASP A 86 3.32 0.08 -15.92
C ASP A 86 4.74 0.65 -15.78
N SER A 87 5.07 1.29 -14.66
CA SER A 87 6.40 1.88 -14.48
C SER A 87 7.49 0.82 -14.46
N SER A 88 8.56 1.05 -15.21
CA SER A 88 9.78 0.25 -15.11
C SER A 88 10.52 0.52 -13.79
N LYS A 89 11.43 -0.36 -13.40
CA LYS A 89 12.30 -0.14 -12.23
C LYS A 89 13.08 1.17 -12.32
N GLU A 90 13.55 1.52 -13.52
CA GLU A 90 14.28 2.78 -13.78
C GLU A 90 13.37 4.00 -13.61
N GLN A 91 12.13 3.92 -14.08
CA GLN A 91 11.14 4.99 -13.89
C GLN A 91 10.80 5.18 -12.41
N ILE A 92 10.70 4.09 -11.64
CA ILE A 92 10.48 4.17 -10.18
C ILE A 92 11.64 4.88 -9.49
N ARG A 93 12.89 4.47 -9.78
CA ARG A 93 14.08 5.10 -9.21
C ARG A 93 14.17 6.59 -9.57
N LYS A 94 13.83 6.94 -10.81
CA LYS A 94 13.79 8.33 -11.26
C LYS A 94 12.71 9.14 -10.53
N ALA A 95 11.53 8.57 -10.31
CA ALA A 95 10.45 9.22 -9.57
C ALA A 95 10.82 9.46 -8.11
N LEU A 96 11.49 8.50 -7.47
CA LEU A 96 11.96 8.61 -6.08
C LEU A 96 13.29 9.35 -5.94
N GLN A 97 13.95 9.66 -7.06
CA GLN A 97 15.26 10.31 -7.13
C GLN A 97 16.36 9.59 -6.33
N ARG A 98 16.21 8.27 -6.11
CA ARG A 98 17.19 7.45 -5.38
C ARG A 98 17.05 5.95 -5.68
N GLU A 99 18.13 5.21 -5.41
CA GLU A 99 18.13 3.73 -5.46
C GLU A 99 17.36 3.12 -4.26
N PRO A 100 16.84 1.89 -4.39
CA PRO A 100 16.24 1.16 -3.27
C PRO A 100 17.29 0.82 -2.20
N ASP A 101 16.91 0.87 -0.92
CA ASP A 101 17.78 0.40 0.17
C ASP A 101 17.85 -1.13 0.19
N ARG A 102 16.79 -1.79 -0.29
CA ARG A 102 16.74 -3.24 -0.40
C ARG A 102 16.18 -3.68 -1.74
N THR A 103 16.93 -4.53 -2.43
CA THR A 103 16.53 -5.18 -3.68
C THR A 103 16.55 -6.70 -3.52
N LYS A 104 15.48 -7.35 -3.99
CA LYS A 104 15.33 -8.81 -4.11
C LYS A 104 14.73 -9.15 -5.49
N PRO A 105 14.77 -10.42 -5.94
CA PRO A 105 14.21 -10.80 -7.23
C PRO A 105 12.73 -10.43 -7.42
N PHE A 106 11.96 -10.40 -6.33
CA PHE A 106 10.53 -10.16 -6.32
C PHE A 106 10.12 -8.83 -5.68
N PHE A 107 11.07 -7.98 -5.23
CA PHE A 107 10.73 -6.63 -4.77
C PHE A 107 11.91 -5.66 -4.72
N ASP A 108 11.57 -4.37 -4.68
CA ASP A 108 12.45 -3.27 -4.27
C ASP A 108 11.79 -2.50 -3.12
N ALA A 109 12.58 -1.99 -2.16
CA ALA A 109 12.08 -1.26 -1.01
C ALA A 109 12.93 -0.03 -0.66
N TRP A 110 12.25 1.00 -0.17
CA TRP A 110 12.81 2.28 0.25
C TRP A 110 12.33 2.62 1.67
N GLU A 111 13.25 2.92 2.56
CA GLU A 111 12.99 3.53 3.86
C GLU A 111 12.67 5.02 3.65
N MET A 112 11.49 5.46 4.11
CA MET A 112 10.95 6.81 3.87
C MET A 112 10.80 7.60 5.17
N GLY A 113 11.64 7.29 6.16
CA GLY A 113 11.52 7.79 7.53
C GLY A 113 10.51 6.94 8.31
N GLU A 114 9.28 7.42 8.44
CA GLU A 114 8.25 6.80 9.29
C GLU A 114 7.59 5.54 8.68
N TYR A 115 7.93 5.18 7.45
CA TYR A 115 7.39 4.01 6.76
C TYR A 115 8.36 3.47 5.71
N VAL A 116 8.14 2.23 5.31
CA VAL A 116 8.83 1.58 4.19
C VAL A 116 7.90 1.55 2.98
N PHE A 117 8.37 2.06 1.84
CA PHE A 117 7.71 1.91 0.56
C PHE A 117 8.27 0.69 -0.17
N HIS A 118 7.39 -0.23 -0.54
CA HIS A 118 7.75 -1.51 -1.14
C HIS A 118 7.02 -1.71 -2.47
N VAL A 119 7.76 -2.11 -3.49
CA VAL A 119 7.25 -2.44 -4.82
C VAL A 119 7.46 -3.92 -5.05
N ALA A 120 6.36 -4.68 -5.11
CA ALA A 120 6.42 -6.12 -5.38
C ALA A 120 6.30 -6.39 -6.88
N TYR A 121 7.04 -7.38 -7.38
CA TYR A 121 7.04 -7.78 -8.78
C TYR A 121 6.62 -9.23 -8.95
N ARG A 122 5.97 -9.52 -10.08
CA ARG A 122 5.70 -10.89 -10.55
C ARG A 122 6.01 -10.97 -12.04
N ALA A 123 6.91 -11.87 -12.43
CA ALA A 123 7.35 -12.03 -13.82
C ALA A 123 7.79 -10.72 -14.49
N GLY A 124 8.45 -9.84 -13.73
CA GLY A 124 8.94 -8.54 -14.22
C GLY A 124 7.92 -7.39 -14.21
N ALA A 125 6.62 -7.68 -14.03
CA ALA A 125 5.58 -6.66 -13.91
C ALA A 125 5.35 -6.27 -12.44
N ILE A 126 4.90 -5.05 -12.18
CA ILE A 126 4.50 -4.63 -10.83
C ILE A 126 3.24 -5.39 -10.43
N LYS A 127 3.29 -6.04 -9.27
CA LYS A 127 2.14 -6.71 -8.66
C LYS A 127 1.42 -5.78 -7.70
N SER A 128 2.17 -5.05 -6.87
CA SER A 128 1.59 -4.17 -5.86
C SER A 128 2.57 -3.10 -5.41
N PHE A 129 2.00 -2.02 -4.90
CA PHE A 129 2.68 -1.03 -4.07
C PHE A 129 2.23 -1.22 -2.63
N THR A 130 3.17 -1.18 -1.69
CA THR A 130 2.89 -1.35 -0.27
C THR A 130 3.58 -0.25 0.53
N PHE A 131 2.82 0.39 1.41
CA PHE A 131 3.32 1.30 2.44
C PHE A 131 3.19 0.56 3.77
N LYS A 132 4.28 0.39 4.50
CA LYS A 132 4.24 -0.37 5.75
C LYS A 132 5.07 0.25 6.86
N ALA A 133 4.68 -0.01 8.09
CA ALA A 133 5.46 0.39 9.26
C ALA A 133 6.83 -0.31 9.22
N GLU A 134 7.86 0.36 9.75
CA GLU A 134 9.20 -0.21 9.92
C GLU A 134 9.20 -1.43 10.86
#